data_AF-A0A136PPL2-F1
#
_entry.id   AF-A0A136PPL2-F1
#
_cell.length_a   1.000
_cell.length_b   1.000
_cell.length_c   1.000
_cell.angle_alpha   90.00
_cell.angle_beta   90.00
_cell.angle_gamma   90.00
#
_symmetry.space_group_name_H-M   'P 1'
#
loop_
_entity.id
_entity.type
_entity.pdbx_description
1 polymer ?
#
loop_
_entity_poly.entity_id
_entity_poly.type
_entity_poly.pdbx_seq_one_letter_code
_entity_poly.pdbx_strand_id
1 'polypeptide(L)'
;MRRIGVRLCDGKPLNILFNAAAALVAGARPHELHLVRLLFVDVPGEEIYRRAGLRVATAAEVDQPIHDRYLRLLAAEERRDVTYHRPERLGDLLFNWFD
;
A
#
# COMPACT_ATOMS: atom_id res chain seq x y z
N MET A 1 1.70 -8.51 -5.37
CA MET A 1 1.23 -8.35 -3.94
C MET A 1 -0.25 -8.76 -3.88
N ARG A 2 -0.92 -8.90 -2.70
CA ARG A 2 -2.35 -9.30 -2.70
C ARG A 2 -3.28 -8.11 -2.44
N ARG A 3 -4.28 -7.93 -3.31
CA ARG A 3 -5.34 -6.92 -3.19
C ARG A 3 -6.70 -7.59 -3.11
N ILE A 4 -7.49 -7.24 -2.10
CA ILE A 4 -8.87 -7.73 -1.93
C ILE A 4 -9.82 -6.54 -1.92
N GLY A 5 -10.74 -6.50 -2.89
CA GLY A 5 -11.82 -5.51 -2.92
C GLY A 5 -12.96 -5.92 -1.99
N VAL A 6 -13.39 -5.00 -1.14
CA VAL A 6 -14.53 -5.15 -0.24
C VAL A 6 -15.49 -3.98 -0.41
N ARG A 7 -16.75 -4.20 -0.04
CA ARG A 7 -17.76 -3.15 0.08
C ARG A 7 -18.12 -2.99 1.54
N LEU A 8 -17.94 -1.78 2.06
CA LEU A 8 -18.28 -1.47 3.44
C LEU A 8 -19.81 -1.39 3.63
N CYS A 9 -20.27 -1.43 4.89
CA CYS A 9 -21.70 -1.35 5.20
C CYS A 9 -22.36 -0.05 4.69
N ASP A 10 -21.58 1.02 4.53
CA ASP A 10 -22.03 2.29 3.95
C ASP A 10 -22.05 2.28 2.41
N GLY A 11 -21.80 1.13 1.79
CA GLY A 11 -21.77 0.94 0.34
C GLY A 11 -20.48 1.38 -0.35
N LYS A 12 -19.53 2.02 0.37
CA LYS A 12 -18.30 2.53 -0.25
C LYS A 12 -17.33 1.39 -0.58
N PRO A 13 -16.70 1.40 -1.78
CA PRO A 13 -15.66 0.45 -2.11
C PRO A 13 -14.39 0.73 -1.29
N LEU A 14 -13.69 -0.34 -0.91
CA LEU A 14 -12.39 -0.31 -0.27
C LEU A 14 -11.56 -1.48 -0.77
N ASN A 15 -10.28 -1.26 -1.02
CA ASN A 15 -9.30 -2.31 -1.23
C ASN A 15 -8.49 -2.49 0.05
N ILE A 16 -8.37 -3.73 0.50
CA ILE A 16 -7.39 -4.12 1.52
C ILE A 16 -6.16 -4.63 0.79
N LEU A 17 -5.02 -4.01 1.05
CA LEU A 17 -3.74 -4.32 0.44
C LEU A 17 -2.88 -5.10 1.43
N PHE A 18 -2.27 -6.18 0.98
CA PHE A 18 -1.38 -7.02 1.79
C PHE A 18 0.01 -7.09 1.17
N ASN A 19 1.00 -6.62 1.91
CA ASN A 19 2.40 -6.85 1.64
C ASN A 19 2.90 -7.97 2.59
N ALA A 20 3.04 -9.18 2.04
CA ALA A 20 3.43 -10.35 2.80
C ALA A 20 4.88 -10.27 3.31
N ALA A 21 5.80 -9.68 2.53
CA ALA A 21 7.20 -9.55 2.91
C ALA A 21 7.39 -8.65 4.15
N ALA A 22 6.53 -7.63 4.31
CA ALA A 22 6.55 -6.72 5.44
C ALA A 22 5.52 -7.03 6.54
N ALA A 23 4.75 -8.12 6.40
CA ALA A 23 3.58 -8.42 7.25
C ALA A 23 2.67 -7.19 7.46
N LEU A 24 2.41 -6.44 6.37
CA LEU A 24 1.82 -5.10 6.41
C LEU A 24 0.50 -5.05 5.66
N VAL A 25 -0.48 -4.37 6.26
CA VAL A 25 -1.80 -4.09 5.69
C VAL A 25 -2.00 -2.59 5.53
N ALA A 26 -2.60 -2.19 4.40
CA ALA A 26 -3.06 -0.83 4.17
C ALA A 26 -4.43 -0.81 3.50
N GLY A 27 -5.15 0.29 3.67
CA GLY A 27 -6.43 0.54 3.02
C GLY A 27 -6.20 1.43 1.80
N ALA A 28 -6.94 1.18 0.73
CA ALA A 28 -6.97 2.07 -0.41
C ALA A 28 -8.32 2.15 -1.07
N ARG A 29 -8.67 3.31 -1.61
CA ARG A 29 -9.78 3.50 -2.52
C ARG A 29 -9.26 3.71 -3.95
N PRO A 30 -10.01 3.29 -4.98
CA PRO A 30 -9.71 3.74 -6.34
C PRO A 30 -9.86 5.27 -6.40
N HIS A 31 -8.86 5.97 -6.94
CA HIS A 31 -8.94 7.41 -7.17
C HIS A 31 -9.92 7.70 -8.32
N GLU A 32 -9.85 6.93 -9.41
CA GLU A 32 -10.78 6.95 -10.55
C GLU A 32 -10.79 5.57 -11.24
N LEU A 33 -11.89 5.23 -11.93
CA LEU A 33 -12.08 3.93 -12.59
C LEU A 33 -11.00 3.55 -13.64
N HIS A 34 -10.21 4.51 -14.11
CA HIS A 34 -9.23 4.32 -15.20
C HIS A 34 -7.78 4.61 -14.81
N LEU A 35 -7.52 5.08 -13.59
CA LEU A 35 -6.16 5.36 -13.11
C LEU A 35 -5.75 4.32 -12.06
N VAL A 36 -4.56 3.74 -12.26
CA VAL A 36 -3.89 2.79 -11.35
C VAL A 36 -3.55 3.44 -9.99
N ARG A 37 -3.81 4.74 -9.83
CA ARG A 37 -3.47 5.49 -8.62
C ARG A 37 -4.43 5.15 -7.48
N LEU A 38 -3.86 4.62 -6.41
CA LEU A 38 -4.58 4.33 -5.17
C LEU A 38 -4.62 5.57 -4.27
N LEU A 39 -5.80 5.85 -3.72
CA LEU A 39 -5.99 6.75 -2.58
C LEU A 39 -5.85 5.96 -1.30
N PHE A 40 -4.74 6.12 -0.58
CA PHE A 40 -4.57 5.44 0.69
C PHE A 40 -5.54 5.99 1.75
N VAL A 41 -6.11 5.08 2.54
CA VAL A 41 -7.07 5.38 3.60
C VAL A 41 -6.80 4.47 4.81
N ASP A 42 -7.20 4.90 6.00
CA ASP A 42 -7.11 4.06 7.17
C ASP A 42 -7.98 2.81 7.03
N VAL A 43 -7.46 1.68 7.50
CA VAL A 43 -8.15 0.39 7.42
C VAL A 43 -9.21 0.32 8.53
N PRO A 44 -10.50 0.16 8.20
CA PRO A 44 -11.52 -0.11 9.21
C PRO A 44 -11.27 -1.45 9.90
N GLY A 45 -11.52 -1.53 11.21
CA GLY A 45 -11.36 -2.77 11.96
C GLY A 45 -9.90 -3.23 12.09
N GLU A 46 -8.95 -2.28 12.11
CA GLU A 46 -7.50 -2.50 12.24
C GLU A 46 -7.10 -3.54 13.31
N GLU A 47 -7.85 -3.60 14.41
CA GLU A 47 -7.63 -4.51 15.53
C GLU A 47 -7.62 -5.98 15.11
N ILE A 48 -8.44 -6.38 14.13
CA ILE A 48 -8.47 -7.77 13.65
C ILE A 48 -7.14 -8.16 13.00
N TYR A 49 -6.56 -7.24 12.22
CA TYR A 49 -5.28 -7.46 11.56
C TYR A 49 -4.13 -7.46 12.56
N ARG A 50 -4.16 -6.54 13.54
CA ARG A 50 -3.17 -6.50 14.62
C ARG A 50 -3.16 -7.78 15.45
N ARG A 51 -4.34 -8.31 15.81
CA ARG A 51 -4.47 -9.61 16.50
C ARG A 51 -3.93 -10.77 15.69
N ALA A 52 -3.97 -10.69 14.36
CA ALA A 52 -3.37 -11.66 13.46
C ALA A 52 -1.85 -11.48 13.29
N GLY A 53 -1.21 -10.56 14.03
CA GLY A 53 0.22 -10.30 13.97
C GLY A 53 0.66 -9.40 12.81
N LEU A 54 -0.28 -8.78 12.11
CA LEU A 54 0.02 -7.87 11.00
C LEU A 54 0.17 -6.44 11.50
N ARG A 55 1.12 -5.69 10.93
CA ARG A 55 1.16 -4.24 11.08
C ARG A 55 0.09 -3.62 10.18
N VAL A 56 -0.60 -2.60 10.69
CA VAL A 56 -1.55 -1.80 9.92
C VAL A 56 -0.94 -0.42 9.71
N ALA A 57 -0.76 -0.02 8.45
CA ALA A 57 -0.30 1.33 8.12
C ALA A 57 -1.49 2.30 8.07
N THR A 58 -1.29 3.48 8.65
CA THR A 58 -2.20 4.61 8.50
C THR A 58 -2.08 5.21 7.12
N ALA A 59 -3.14 5.89 6.66
CA ALA A 59 -3.13 6.65 5.40
C ALA A 59 -1.96 7.64 5.36
N ALA A 60 -1.72 8.36 6.46
CA ALA A 60 -0.67 9.35 6.57
C ALA A 60 0.73 8.74 6.43
N GLU A 61 0.98 7.53 6.95
CA GLU A 61 2.28 6.86 6.82
C GLU A 61 2.57 6.45 5.38
N VAL A 62 1.59 5.88 4.68
CA VAL A 62 1.79 5.40 3.29
C VAL A 62 1.72 6.52 2.26
N ASP A 63 1.11 7.66 2.59
CA ASP A 63 1.09 8.83 1.71
C ASP A 63 2.38 9.68 1.80
N GLN A 64 3.30 9.34 2.72
CA GLN A 64 4.58 10.04 2.84
C GLN A 64 5.39 9.94 1.54
N PRO A 65 6.07 11.03 1.12
CA PRO A 65 7.00 10.99 0.01
C PRO A 65 8.11 9.95 0.22
N ILE A 66 8.53 9.29 -0.85
CA ILE A 66 9.71 8.43 -0.79
C ILE A 66 10.95 9.29 -0.67
N HIS A 67 11.81 8.91 0.26
CA HIS A 67 13.12 9.52 0.44
C HIS A 67 14.19 8.52 0.01
N ASP A 68 15.30 9.01 -0.55
CA ASP A 68 16.42 8.20 -1.05
C ASP A 68 16.95 7.18 -0.03
N ARG A 69 16.83 7.47 1.26
CA ARG A 69 17.21 6.55 2.34
C ARG A 69 16.50 5.20 2.27
N TYR A 70 15.24 5.17 1.82
CA TYR A 70 14.46 3.94 1.70
C TYR A 70 14.94 3.10 0.51
N LEU A 71 15.41 3.76 -0.55
CA LEU A 71 15.90 3.09 -1.76
C LEU A 71 17.25 2.40 -1.53
N ARG A 72 18.04 2.86 -0.56
CA ARG A 72 19.32 2.22 -0.19
C ARG A 72 19.14 0.84 0.42
N LEU A 73 17.96 0.55 0.98
CA LEU A 73 17.64 -0.75 1.58
C LEU A 73 17.23 -1.79 0.54
N LEU A 74 16.92 -1.35 -0.69
CA LEU A 74 16.53 -2.23 -1.79
C LEU A 74 17.73 -2.94 -2.41
N ALA A 75 17.52 -4.16 -2.88
CA ALA A 75 18.45 -4.89 -3.72
C ALA A 75 18.66 -4.19 -5.08
N ALA A 76 19.74 -4.52 -5.78
CA ALA A 76 20.08 -3.86 -7.04
C ALA A 76 19.03 -4.05 -8.16
N GLU A 77 18.26 -5.13 -8.11
CA GLU A 77 17.14 -5.39 -9.02
C GLU A 77 15.96 -4.48 -8.70
N GLU A 78 15.50 -4.46 -7.45
CA GLU A 78 14.44 -3.57 -6.96
C GLU A 78 14.75 -2.08 -7.21
N ARG A 79 16.02 -1.66 -7.12
CA ARG A 79 16.43 -0.27 -7.44
C ARG A 79 16.25 0.08 -8.92
N ARG A 80 16.47 -0.87 -9.83
CA ARG A 80 16.26 -0.65 -11.27
C ARG A 80 14.77 -0.44 -11.56
N ASP A 81 13.94 -1.24 -10.94
CA ASP A 81 12.49 -1.15 -11.08
C ASP A 81 11.94 0.15 -10.48
N VAL A 82 12.43 0.59 -9.32
CA VAL A 82 12.11 1.91 -8.77
C VAL A 82 12.51 3.04 -9.72
N THR A 83 13.68 2.93 -10.36
CA THR A 83 14.16 3.95 -11.32
C THR A 83 13.25 4.03 -12.54
N TYR A 84 12.71 2.90 -12.98
CA TYR A 84 11.78 2.80 -14.11
C TYR A 84 10.38 3.32 -13.75
N HIS A 85 9.79 2.84 -12.65
CA HIS A 85 8.41 3.14 -12.26
C HIS A 85 8.23 4.46 -11.50
N ARG A 86 9.30 4.99 -10.91
CA ARG A 86 9.34 6.28 -10.18
C ARG A 86 8.18 6.48 -9.20
N PRO A 87 8.02 5.59 -8.19
CA PRO A 87 7.00 5.78 -7.18
C PRO A 87 7.23 7.10 -6.42
N GLU A 88 6.14 7.79 -6.08
CA GLU A 88 6.21 9.09 -5.40
C GLU A 88 6.05 8.94 -3.88
N ARG A 89 5.23 7.98 -3.45
CA ARG A 89 4.84 7.79 -2.04
C ARG A 89 5.22 6.40 -1.54
N LEU A 90 5.44 6.29 -0.23
CA LEU A 90 5.84 5.04 0.41
C LEU A 90 4.85 3.90 0.10
N GLY A 91 3.55 4.18 0.09
CA GLY A 91 2.52 3.21 -0.25
C GLY A 91 2.61 2.74 -1.69
N ASP A 92 2.98 3.60 -2.63
CA ASP A 92 3.21 3.21 -4.02
C ASP A 92 4.37 2.20 -4.07
N LEU A 93 5.44 2.42 -3.30
CA LEU A 93 6.56 1.48 -3.14
C LEU A 93 6.22 0.21 -2.34
N LEU A 94 5.22 0.21 -1.48
CA LEU A 94 4.91 -0.98 -0.67
C LEU A 94 3.83 -1.85 -1.30
N PHE A 95 2.96 -1.27 -2.14
CA PHE A 95 1.72 -1.92 -2.53
C PHE A 95 1.35 -1.84 -4.02
N ASN A 96 1.98 -1.01 -4.85
CA ASN A 96 1.49 -0.83 -6.24
C ASN A 96 2.33 -1.48 -7.34
N TRP A 97 3.55 -1.96 -7.08
CA TRP A 97 4.51 -2.25 -8.16
C TRP A 97 5.21 -3.61 -8.09
N PHE A 98 4.85 -4.48 -7.14
CA PHE A 98 5.37 -5.86 -7.05
C PHE A 98 4.36 -6.89 -7.62
N ASP A 99 3.90 -6.69 -8.86
CA ASP A 99 3.08 -7.68 -9.60
C ASP A 99 3.78 -8.11 -10.88
#